data_AF-A0A521B4H9-F1
#
_entry.id   AF-A0A521B4H9-F1
#
_cell.length_a   1.000
_cell.length_b   1.000
_cell.length_c   1.000
_cell.angle_alpha   90.00
_cell.angle_beta   90.00
_cell.angle_gamma   90.00
#
_symmetry.space_group_name_H-M   'P 1'
#
loop_
_entity.id
_entity.type
_entity.pdbx_description
1 polymer ?
#
loop_
_entity_poly.entity_id
_entity_poly.type
_entity_poly.pdbx_seq_one_letter_code
_entity_poly.pdbx_strand_id
1 'polypeptide(L)'
;MNLPLGLGPFADQSPRDHALVLALGALACLVGYVGSAALFFGLGALDHGGSAAPRRVASVFASLACWTVYAVAFVRGRGGPVTDVLAYPIATVGVVPFAARWLAFGPAWGALRDRIGFFLFRPDLLIDAAALVVPGIALCASLLTLWASRLGEAEVRAWQRRHLSAEFREAFVEEADFEG
;
A
#
# COMPACT_ATOMS: atom_id res chain seq x y z
N MET A 1 -25.21 -7.03 2.22
CA MET A 1 -24.13 -7.55 3.10
C MET A 1 -23.46 -6.35 3.71
N ASN A 2 -23.46 -6.23 5.04
CA ASN A 2 -22.77 -5.14 5.72
C ASN A 2 -21.26 -5.39 5.58
N LEU A 3 -20.56 -4.53 4.85
CA LEU A 3 -19.09 -4.53 4.86
C LEU A 3 -18.64 -4.21 6.30
N PRO A 4 -17.54 -4.80 6.79
CA PRO A 4 -16.96 -4.39 8.06
C PRO A 4 -16.77 -2.87 8.06
N LEU A 5 -17.14 -2.20 9.16
CA LEU A 5 -17.24 -0.73 9.24
C LEU A 5 -16.00 0.01 8.74
N GLY A 6 -14.80 -0.57 8.89
CA GLY A 6 -13.54 0.02 8.40
C GLY A 6 -13.21 -0.20 6.92
N LEU A 7 -13.89 -1.11 6.22
CA LEU A 7 -13.65 -1.43 4.81
C LEU A 7 -14.57 -0.68 3.84
N GLY A 8 -15.49 0.14 4.35
CA GLY A 8 -16.34 1.01 3.54
C GLY A 8 -15.55 2.16 2.89
N PRO A 9 -15.95 2.62 1.68
CA PRO A 9 -15.38 3.82 1.07
C PRO A 9 -15.78 5.09 1.84
N PHE A 10 -15.07 6.20 1.59
CA PHE A 10 -15.48 7.53 2.04
C PHE A 10 -16.87 7.91 1.46
N ALA A 11 -17.58 8.79 2.17
CA ALA A 11 -19.02 9.01 2.00
C ALA A 11 -19.46 9.38 0.57
N ASP A 12 -18.64 10.14 -0.19
CA ASP A 12 -18.99 10.66 -1.52
C ASP A 12 -18.15 10.05 -2.67
N GLN A 13 -17.53 8.89 -2.48
CA GLN A 13 -16.63 8.35 -3.49
C GLN A 13 -17.37 7.72 -4.68
N SER A 14 -17.06 8.18 -5.91
CA SER A 14 -17.50 7.50 -7.13
C SER A 14 -16.65 6.25 -7.45
N PRO A 15 -17.22 5.20 -8.08
CA PRO A 15 -16.46 4.02 -8.49
C PRO A 15 -15.29 4.35 -9.44
N ARG A 16 -15.42 5.41 -10.25
CA ARG A 16 -14.37 5.86 -11.17
C ARG A 16 -13.18 6.43 -10.42
N ASP A 17 -13.44 7.25 -9.41
CA ASP A 17 -12.38 7.82 -8.57
C ASP A 17 -11.62 6.73 -7.82
N HIS A 18 -12.33 5.71 -7.37
CA HIS A 18 -11.75 4.54 -6.74
C HIS A 18 -10.83 3.77 -7.68
N ALA A 19 -11.31 3.44 -8.87
CA ALA A 19 -10.52 2.75 -9.89
C ALA A 19 -9.27 3.55 -10.28
N LEU A 20 -9.39 4.88 -10.36
CA LEU A 20 -8.28 5.77 -10.69
C LEU A 20 -7.20 5.76 -9.59
N VAL A 21 -7.58 5.79 -8.31
CA VAL A 21 -6.62 5.68 -7.19
C VAL A 21 -5.87 4.35 -7.26
N LEU A 22 -6.58 3.23 -7.46
CA LEU A 22 -5.95 1.91 -7.59
C LEU A 22 -4.99 1.85 -8.79
N ALA A 23 -5.40 2.38 -9.95
CA ALA A 23 -4.57 2.42 -11.14
C ALA A 23 -3.30 3.26 -10.95
N LEU A 24 -3.42 4.43 -10.30
CA LEU A 24 -2.27 5.27 -9.97
C LEU A 24 -1.35 4.60 -8.96
N GLY A 25 -1.90 3.94 -7.93
CA GLY A 25 -1.11 3.19 -6.95
C GLY A 25 -0.34 2.04 -7.60
N ALA A 26 -0.99 1.27 -8.47
CA ALA A 26 -0.36 0.20 -9.22
C ALA A 26 0.72 0.71 -10.18
N LEU A 27 0.46 1.81 -10.89
CA LEU A 27 1.44 2.44 -11.78
C LEU A 27 2.64 2.97 -11.01
N ALA A 28 2.44 3.67 -9.90
CA ALA A 28 3.52 4.17 -9.06
C ALA A 28 4.34 3.03 -8.45
N CYS A 29 3.69 1.96 -8.01
CA CYS A 29 4.34 0.74 -7.56
C CYS A 29 5.23 0.14 -8.67
N LEU A 30 4.69 -0.01 -9.88
CA LEU A 30 5.41 -0.56 -11.03
C LEU A 30 6.62 0.32 -11.41
N VAL A 31 6.43 1.64 -11.49
CA VAL A 31 7.49 2.61 -11.79
C VAL A 31 8.57 2.57 -10.71
N GLY A 32 8.19 2.56 -9.43
CA GLY A 32 9.12 2.43 -8.32
C GLY A 32 9.93 1.14 -8.39
N TYR A 33 9.26 0.02 -8.69
CA TYR A 33 9.88 -1.30 -8.79
C TYR A 33 10.85 -1.41 -9.97
N VAL A 34 10.35 -1.23 -11.18
CA VAL A 34 11.11 -1.42 -12.41
C VAL A 34 12.12 -0.29 -12.60
N GLY A 35 11.73 0.95 -12.27
CA GLY A 35 12.60 2.11 -12.40
C GLY A 35 13.81 2.04 -11.48
N SER A 36 13.64 1.69 -10.20
CA SER A 36 14.78 1.52 -9.30
C SER A 36 15.70 0.37 -9.73
N ALA A 37 15.13 -0.76 -10.16
CA ALA A 37 15.93 -1.86 -10.70
C ALA A 37 16.73 -1.44 -11.94
N ALA A 38 16.10 -0.76 -12.90
CA ALA A 38 16.74 -0.27 -14.11
C ALA A 38 17.86 0.74 -13.79
N LEU A 39 17.63 1.66 -12.85
CA LEU A 39 18.57 2.72 -12.49
C LEU A 39 19.81 2.20 -11.74
N PHE A 40 19.63 1.26 -10.80
CA PHE A 40 20.71 0.85 -9.89
C PHE A 40 21.37 -0.48 -10.26
N PHE A 41 20.66 -1.39 -10.92
CA PHE A 41 21.12 -2.78 -11.09
C PHE A 41 20.94 -3.35 -12.50
N GLY A 42 20.24 -2.62 -13.38
CA GLY A 42 19.78 -3.12 -14.68
C GLY A 42 18.55 -4.04 -14.58
N LEU A 43 17.78 -4.13 -15.67
CA LEU A 43 16.52 -4.89 -15.69
C LEU A 43 16.71 -6.40 -15.43
N GLY A 44 17.85 -6.97 -15.84
CA GLY A 44 18.15 -8.38 -15.62
C GLY A 44 18.23 -8.77 -14.13
N ALA A 45 18.43 -7.81 -13.23
CA ALA A 45 18.42 -8.07 -11.79
C ALA A 45 17.04 -8.50 -11.24
N LEU A 46 15.97 -8.29 -12.02
CA LEU A 46 14.61 -8.74 -11.69
C LEU A 46 14.32 -10.18 -12.13
N ASP A 47 15.24 -10.83 -12.85
CA ASP A 47 15.09 -12.22 -13.26
C ASP A 47 14.92 -13.15 -12.05
N HIS A 48 14.30 -14.32 -12.28
CA HIS A 48 14.03 -15.34 -11.27
C HIS A 48 15.30 -15.95 -10.69
N GLY A 49 16.34 -16.13 -11.52
CA GLY A 49 17.64 -16.68 -11.10
C GLY A 49 18.57 -15.70 -10.39
N GLY A 50 18.24 -14.40 -10.39
CA GLY A 50 19.07 -13.35 -9.80
C GLY A 50 19.11 -13.34 -8.27
N SER A 51 20.09 -12.62 -7.73
CA SER A 51 20.25 -12.41 -6.28
C SER A 51 19.04 -11.68 -5.68
N ALA A 52 18.74 -11.94 -4.40
CA ALA A 52 17.58 -11.36 -3.73
C ALA A 52 17.75 -9.87 -3.41
N ALA A 53 18.98 -9.39 -3.19
CA ALA A 53 19.25 -8.04 -2.70
C ALA A 53 18.75 -6.92 -3.65
N PRO A 54 19.05 -6.94 -4.97
CA PRO A 54 18.49 -5.95 -5.91
C PRO A 54 16.96 -5.92 -5.91
N ARG A 55 16.32 -7.10 -5.81
CA ARG A 55 14.86 -7.22 -5.76
C ARG A 55 14.28 -6.66 -4.47
N ARG A 56 14.97 -6.82 -3.34
CA ARG A 56 14.57 -6.22 -2.05
C ARG A 56 14.64 -4.70 -2.12
N VAL A 57 15.73 -4.14 -2.64
CA VAL A 57 15.86 -2.69 -2.84
C VAL A 57 14.76 -2.17 -3.77
N ALA A 58 14.52 -2.84 -4.89
CA ALA A 58 13.43 -2.46 -5.79
C ALA A 58 12.04 -2.52 -5.13
N SER A 59 11.83 -3.51 -4.26
CA SER A 59 10.58 -3.64 -3.47
C SER A 59 10.40 -2.49 -2.49
N VAL A 60 11.49 -1.99 -1.88
CA VAL A 60 11.44 -0.80 -1.02
C VAL A 60 10.96 0.42 -1.81
N PHE A 61 11.51 0.68 -3.00
CA PHE A 61 11.07 1.80 -3.83
C PHE A 61 9.63 1.65 -4.32
N ALA A 62 9.22 0.43 -4.69
CA ALA A 62 7.84 0.12 -5.03
C ALA A 62 6.89 0.40 -3.85
N SER A 63 7.29 0.02 -2.64
CA SER A 63 6.57 0.25 -1.39
C SER A 63 6.37 1.75 -1.12
N LEU A 64 7.46 2.52 -1.15
CA LEU A 64 7.44 3.95 -0.90
C LEU A 64 6.57 4.68 -1.93
N ALA A 65 6.73 4.38 -3.22
CA ALA A 65 5.96 5.01 -4.29
C ALA A 65 4.46 4.69 -4.19
N CYS A 66 4.13 3.42 -3.94
CA CYS A 66 2.76 2.95 -3.76
C CYS A 66 2.07 3.67 -2.58
N TRP A 67 2.65 3.58 -1.38
CA TRP A 67 2.05 4.18 -0.18
C TRP A 67 1.96 5.71 -0.25
N THR A 68 2.89 6.37 -0.96
CA THR A 68 2.78 7.83 -1.17
C THR A 68 1.51 8.19 -1.92
N VAL A 69 1.18 7.46 -3.00
CA VAL A 69 -0.05 7.73 -3.77
C VAL A 69 -1.29 7.51 -2.92
N TYR A 70 -1.35 6.42 -2.17
CA TYR A 70 -2.49 6.13 -1.32
C TYR A 70 -2.61 7.08 -0.12
N ALA A 71 -1.50 7.53 0.47
CA ALA A 71 -1.52 8.55 1.52
C ALA A 71 -2.07 9.89 1.00
N VAL A 72 -1.68 10.29 -0.22
CA VAL A 72 -2.21 11.50 -0.87
C VAL A 72 -3.70 11.33 -1.20
N ALA A 73 -4.13 10.15 -1.65
CA ALA A 73 -5.53 9.84 -1.90
C ALA A 73 -6.36 9.92 -0.61
N PHE A 74 -5.86 9.34 0.48
CA PHE A 74 -6.46 9.41 1.81
C PHE A 74 -6.65 10.86 2.24
N VAL A 75 -5.60 11.69 2.22
CA VAL A 75 -5.69 13.11 2.62
C VAL A 75 -6.73 13.89 1.79
N ARG A 76 -6.90 13.51 0.51
CA ARG A 76 -7.91 14.09 -0.38
C ARG A 76 -9.31 13.50 -0.22
N GLY A 77 -9.52 12.60 0.74
CA GLY A 77 -10.79 11.93 0.98
C GLY A 77 -11.21 11.03 -0.19
N ARG A 78 -10.24 10.38 -0.86
CA ARG A 78 -10.49 9.45 -1.98
C ARG A 78 -10.05 8.04 -1.59
N GLY A 79 -10.99 7.11 -1.60
CA GLY A 79 -10.84 5.69 -1.31
C GLY A 79 -11.58 5.33 -0.02
N GLY A 80 -10.91 4.68 0.93
CA GLY A 80 -11.47 4.38 2.25
C GLY A 80 -10.40 4.37 3.34
N PRO A 81 -10.78 4.58 4.61
CA PRO A 81 -9.85 4.86 5.67
C PRO A 81 -8.87 3.71 5.94
N VAL A 82 -9.35 2.46 5.97
CA VAL A 82 -8.48 1.28 6.13
C VAL A 82 -8.00 0.74 4.79
N THR A 83 -8.82 0.88 3.75
CA THR A 83 -8.52 0.33 2.44
C THR A 83 -7.35 1.05 1.77
N ASP A 84 -7.28 2.38 1.83
CA ASP A 84 -6.15 3.12 1.26
C ASP A 84 -4.91 3.08 2.13
N VAL A 85 -5.04 3.03 3.45
CA VAL A 85 -3.86 3.05 4.33
C VAL A 85 -3.18 1.69 4.38
N LEU A 86 -3.94 0.60 4.32
CA LEU A 86 -3.44 -0.77 4.52
C LEU A 86 -3.81 -1.71 3.39
N ALA A 87 -5.11 -1.97 3.16
CA ALA A 87 -5.52 -3.13 2.35
C ALA A 87 -5.05 -3.05 0.89
N TYR A 88 -5.30 -1.92 0.22
CA TYR A 88 -4.95 -1.71 -1.18
C TYR A 88 -3.46 -1.54 -1.42
N PRO A 89 -2.71 -0.75 -0.62
CA PRO A 89 -1.27 -0.73 -0.77
C PRO A 89 -0.65 -2.11 -0.62
N ILE A 90 -1.02 -2.90 0.41
CA ILE A 90 -0.51 -4.26 0.64
C ILE A 90 -0.82 -5.16 -0.56
N ALA A 91 -2.07 -5.16 -1.03
CA ALA A 91 -2.46 -5.94 -2.19
C ALA A 91 -1.68 -5.51 -3.44
N THR A 92 -1.53 -4.19 -3.65
CA THR A 92 -0.82 -3.63 -4.80
C THR A 92 0.64 -4.06 -4.80
N VAL A 93 1.36 -3.87 -3.69
CA VAL A 93 2.79 -4.26 -3.61
C VAL A 93 2.98 -5.77 -3.62
N GLY A 94 2.01 -6.56 -3.16
CA GLY A 94 2.08 -8.02 -3.23
C GLY A 94 1.91 -8.53 -4.66
N VAL A 95 1.02 -7.90 -5.43
CA VAL A 95 0.63 -8.37 -6.77
C VAL A 95 1.47 -7.76 -7.88
N VAL A 96 1.71 -6.44 -7.86
CA VAL A 96 2.28 -5.72 -9.01
C VAL A 96 3.72 -6.15 -9.32
N PRO A 97 4.67 -6.19 -8.38
CA PRO A 97 6.04 -6.66 -8.65
C PRO A 97 6.06 -8.11 -9.12
N PHE A 98 5.20 -8.95 -8.54
CA PHE A 98 5.07 -10.35 -8.94
C PHE A 98 4.56 -10.47 -10.37
N ALA A 99 3.45 -9.81 -10.71
CA ALA A 99 2.88 -9.81 -12.05
C ALA A 99 3.84 -9.22 -13.09
N ALA A 100 4.54 -8.12 -12.77
CA ALA A 100 5.52 -7.50 -13.65
C ALA A 100 6.64 -8.47 -14.04
N ARG A 101 7.20 -9.18 -13.05
CA ARG A 101 8.23 -10.21 -13.31
C ARG A 101 7.69 -11.39 -14.07
N TRP A 102 6.45 -11.78 -13.79
CA TRP A 102 5.79 -12.87 -14.47
C TRP A 102 5.62 -12.58 -15.97
N LEU A 103 5.22 -11.35 -16.29
CA LEU A 103 5.06 -10.85 -17.66
C LEU A 103 6.40 -10.67 -18.38
N ALA A 104 7.42 -10.16 -17.69
CA ALA A 104 8.72 -9.84 -18.30
C ALA A 104 9.63 -11.07 -18.50
N PHE A 105 9.64 -12.01 -17.55
CA PHE A 105 10.59 -13.14 -17.52
C PHE A 105 9.90 -14.50 -17.61
N GLY A 106 8.57 -14.52 -17.80
CA GLY A 106 7.79 -15.74 -17.86
C GLY A 106 7.60 -16.41 -16.49
N PRO A 107 6.94 -17.59 -16.49
CA PRO A 107 6.49 -18.21 -15.25
C PRO A 107 7.51 -19.02 -14.47
N ALA A 108 7.72 -18.62 -13.21
CA ALA A 108 8.54 -19.33 -12.24
C ALA A 108 7.74 -20.40 -11.46
N TRP A 109 7.15 -21.37 -12.16
CA TRP A 109 6.33 -22.43 -11.55
C TRP A 109 7.07 -23.25 -10.48
N GLY A 110 8.37 -23.48 -10.66
CA GLY A 110 9.21 -24.19 -9.68
C GLY A 110 9.32 -23.45 -8.33
N ALA A 111 9.58 -22.15 -8.37
CA ALA A 111 9.68 -21.32 -7.17
C ALA A 111 8.33 -21.19 -6.42
N LEU A 112 7.20 -21.23 -7.15
CA LEU A 112 5.87 -21.20 -6.56
C LEU A 112 5.58 -22.50 -5.79
N ARG A 113 5.92 -23.65 -6.36
CA ARG A 113 5.77 -24.97 -5.73
C ARG A 113 6.56 -25.07 -4.42
N ASP A 114 7.79 -24.57 -4.43
CA ASP A 114 8.68 -24.64 -3.26
C ASP A 114 8.26 -23.70 -2.11
N ARG A 115 7.54 -22.62 -2.40
CA ARG A 115 7.06 -21.64 -1.40
C ARG A 115 5.82 -22.12 -0.65
N ILE A 116 4.96 -22.91 -1.28
CA ILE A 116 3.72 -23.43 -0.67
C ILE A 116 4.04 -24.52 0.37
N GLY A 117 5.13 -25.28 0.19
CA GLY A 117 5.46 -26.41 1.06
C GLY A 117 6.05 -26.08 2.44
N PHE A 118 6.65 -24.90 2.65
CA PHE A 118 7.46 -24.58 3.86
C PHE A 118 7.39 -23.11 4.30
N PHE A 119 6.22 -22.48 4.24
CA PHE A 119 6.07 -21.04 4.53
C PHE A 119 6.55 -20.61 5.93
N LEU A 120 6.47 -21.49 6.94
CA LEU A 120 6.80 -21.16 8.34
C LEU A 120 8.30 -21.16 8.69
N PHE A 121 9.19 -21.67 7.83
CA PHE A 121 10.61 -21.87 8.16
C PHE A 121 11.60 -21.13 7.26
N ARG A 122 11.16 -20.13 6.49
CA ARG A 122 12.03 -19.37 5.57
C ARG A 122 12.17 -17.90 6.00
N PRO A 123 13.23 -17.54 6.77
CA PRO A 123 13.42 -16.16 7.22
C PRO A 123 13.54 -15.17 6.07
N ASP A 124 14.00 -15.61 4.90
CA ASP A 124 14.04 -14.78 3.69
C ASP A 124 12.67 -14.28 3.24
N LEU A 125 11.59 -15.06 3.44
CA LEU A 125 10.23 -14.62 3.09
C LEU A 125 9.77 -13.48 4.01
N LEU A 126 10.15 -13.51 5.28
CA LEU A 126 9.86 -12.44 6.23
C LEU A 126 10.62 -11.16 5.85
N ILE A 127 11.88 -11.28 5.45
CA ILE A 127 12.69 -10.15 4.99
C ILE A 127 12.11 -9.56 3.70
N ASP A 128 11.70 -10.40 2.75
CA ASP A 128 11.08 -9.96 1.50
C ASP A 128 9.75 -9.24 1.78
N ALA A 129 8.90 -9.79 2.64
CA ALA A 129 7.65 -9.14 3.07
C ALA A 129 7.90 -7.82 3.80
N ALA A 130 8.90 -7.78 4.69
CA ALA A 130 9.28 -6.57 5.41
C ALA A 130 9.77 -5.48 4.45
N ALA A 131 10.64 -5.82 3.49
CA ALA A 131 11.13 -4.88 2.47
C ALA A 131 9.99 -4.32 1.60
N LEU A 132 8.92 -5.09 1.43
CA LEU A 132 7.77 -4.74 0.62
C LEU A 132 6.74 -3.86 1.35
N VAL A 133 6.63 -3.97 2.67
CA VAL A 133 5.54 -3.34 3.44
C VAL A 133 6.05 -2.29 4.44
N VAL A 134 7.10 -2.58 5.21
CA VAL A 134 7.55 -1.73 6.33
C VAL A 134 7.94 -0.32 5.88
N PRO A 135 8.72 -0.13 4.79
CA PRO A 135 9.09 1.22 4.35
C PRO A 135 7.88 2.06 3.95
N GLY A 136 6.91 1.48 3.23
CA GLY A 136 5.69 2.15 2.83
C GLY A 136 4.82 2.56 4.03
N ILE A 137 4.62 1.66 5.00
CA ILE A 137 3.89 1.97 6.24
C ILE A 137 4.58 3.11 6.99
N ALA A 138 5.91 3.03 7.18
CA ALA A 138 6.66 4.06 7.90
C ALA A 138 6.55 5.43 7.21
N LEU A 139 6.64 5.47 5.88
CA LEU A 139 6.48 6.70 5.10
C LEU A 139 5.05 7.24 5.21
N CYS A 140 4.04 6.37 5.07
CA CYS A 140 2.64 6.76 5.19
C CYS A 140 2.34 7.37 6.56
N ALA A 141 2.74 6.69 7.65
CA ALA A 141 2.60 7.21 9.00
C ALA A 141 3.30 8.56 9.17
N SER A 142 4.49 8.73 8.59
CA SER A 142 5.22 10.01 8.61
C SER A 142 4.49 11.12 7.86
N LEU A 143 3.96 10.83 6.66
CA LEU A 143 3.22 11.79 5.84
C LEU A 143 1.90 12.20 6.48
N LEU A 144 1.15 11.23 7.05
CA LEU A 144 -0.10 11.51 7.73
C LEU A 144 0.12 12.27 9.04
N THR A 145 1.14 11.91 9.81
CA THR A 145 1.55 12.68 11.00
C THR A 145 1.94 14.11 10.63
N LEU A 146 2.73 14.28 9.56
CA LEU A 146 3.12 15.61 9.09
C LEU A 146 1.90 16.41 8.62
N TRP A 147 0.97 15.79 7.89
CA TRP A 147 -0.26 16.45 7.47
C TRP A 147 -1.13 16.84 8.66
N ALA A 148 -1.36 15.93 9.61
CA ALA A 148 -2.17 16.18 10.80
C ALA A 148 -1.57 17.29 11.67
N SER A 149 -0.24 17.33 11.85
CA SER A 149 0.44 18.40 12.61
C SER A 149 0.35 19.80 11.98
N ARG A 150 -0.05 19.90 10.71
CA ARG A 150 -0.32 21.18 10.03
C ARG A 150 -1.77 21.64 10.17
N LEU A 151 -2.66 20.78 10.67
CA LEU A 151 -4.07 21.08 10.84
C LEU A 151 -4.39 21.35 12.31
N GLY A 152 -5.23 22.35 12.57
CA GLY A 152 -5.83 22.52 13.89
C GLY A 152 -6.90 21.46 14.16
N GLU A 153 -7.24 21.22 15.43
CA GLU A 153 -8.29 20.24 15.79
C GLU A 153 -9.62 20.49 15.07
N ALA A 154 -10.03 21.76 14.93
CA ALA A 154 -11.25 22.12 14.25
C ALA A 154 -11.24 21.72 12.75
N GLU A 155 -10.08 21.81 12.11
CA GLU A 155 -9.89 21.46 10.70
C GLU A 155 -9.88 19.94 10.51
N VAL A 156 -9.24 19.20 11.43
CA VAL A 156 -9.28 17.73 11.46
C VAL A 156 -10.72 17.25 11.62
N ARG A 157 -11.47 17.79 12.58
CA ARG A 157 -12.89 17.43 12.78
C ARG A 157 -13.75 17.79 11.57
N ALA A 158 -13.47 18.92 10.91
CA ALA A 158 -14.18 19.30 9.69
C ALA A 158 -13.87 18.34 8.52
N TRP A 159 -12.61 17.92 8.37
CA TRP A 159 -12.20 16.92 7.38
C TRP A 159 -12.88 15.58 7.64
N GLN A 160 -12.87 15.11 8.89
CA GLN A 160 -13.50 13.85 9.30
C GLN A 160 -15.00 13.88 8.98
N ARG A 161 -15.71 14.95 9.37
CA ARG A 161 -17.15 15.10 9.08
C ARG A 161 -17.49 15.06 7.59
N ARG A 162 -16.60 15.60 6.75
CA ARG A 162 -16.79 15.67 5.31
C ARG A 162 -16.55 14.33 4.62
N HIS A 163 -15.57 13.56 5.08
CA HIS A 163 -15.08 12.40 4.32
C HIS A 163 -15.42 11.06 4.97
N LEU A 164 -15.43 10.95 6.30
CA LEU A 164 -15.75 9.71 7.01
C LEU A 164 -17.26 9.52 7.11
N SER A 165 -17.72 8.29 6.87
CA SER A 165 -19.10 7.90 7.12
C SER A 165 -19.47 8.12 8.59
N ALA A 166 -20.75 8.42 8.87
CA ALA A 166 -21.22 8.63 10.23
C ALA A 166 -20.95 7.39 11.10
N GLU A 167 -21.23 6.20 10.56
CA GLU A 167 -21.00 4.92 11.24
C GLU A 167 -19.53 4.68 11.60
N PHE A 168 -18.59 5.10 10.75
CA PHE A 168 -17.15 4.99 11.04
C PHE A 168 -16.72 6.01 12.10
N ARG A 169 -17.27 7.23 12.06
CA ARG A 169 -16.96 8.27 13.05
C ARG A 169 -17.44 7.88 14.43
N GLU A 170 -18.67 7.42 14.55
CA GLU A 170 -19.25 6.99 15.82
C GLU A 170 -18.42 5.87 16.46
N ALA A 171 -18.05 4.85 15.68
CA ALA A 171 -17.34 3.67 16.18
C ALA A 171 -15.84 3.84 16.44
N PHE A 172 -15.15 4.80 15.78
CA PHE A 172 -13.68 4.89 15.85
C PHE A 172 -13.13 6.27 16.20
N VAL A 173 -13.94 7.33 16.11
CA VAL A 173 -13.50 8.71 16.35
C VAL A 173 -14.17 9.29 17.58
N GLU A 174 -15.48 9.16 17.69
CA GLU A 174 -16.25 9.74 18.79
C GLU A 174 -16.06 8.93 20.08
N GLU A 175 -15.95 7.60 19.99
CA GLU A 175 -15.63 6.75 21.14
C GLU A 175 -14.22 7.00 21.71
N ALA A 176 -13.28 7.48 20.88
CA ALA A 176 -11.92 7.84 21.31
C ALA A 176 -11.84 9.20 22.03
N ASP A 177 -12.80 10.12 21.79
CA ASP A 177 -12.91 11.41 22.48
C ASP A 177 -13.49 11.27 23.90
N PHE A 178 -14.11 10.12 24.26
CA PHE A 178 -14.64 9.87 25.61
C PHE A 178 -13.62 9.29 26.60
N GLU A 179 -12.46 8.82 26.13
CA GLU A 179 -11.37 8.29 26.98
C GLU A 179 -10.22 9.27 27.21
N GLY A 180 -10.32 10.52 26.71
CA GLY A 180 -9.31 11.59 26.81
C GLY A 180 -9.63 12.66 27.85
#